data_AF-A0A517LVI2-F1
#
_entry.id   AF-A0A517LVI2-F1
#
_cell.length_a   1.000
_cell.length_b   1.000
_cell.length_c   1.000
_cell.angle_alpha   90.00
_cell.angle_beta   90.00
_cell.angle_gamma   90.00
#
_symmetry.space_group_name_H-M   'P 1'
#
loop_
_entity.id
_entity.type
_entity.pdbx_description
1 polymer ?
#
loop_
_entity_poly.entity_id
_entity_poly.type
_entity_poly.pdbx_seq_one_letter_code
_entity_poly.pdbx_strand_id
1 'polypeptide(L)'
;MSTRPLRNRPTAAGFTLVELLVVIAIIGVLVGLLLPAVQQAREAARRLQCQNKLKQIGLALHNYHDTHRSFASGTVVGSKSPASNWCSFPNDGSGGKNGAPWTVLILPFIEQNNLYDQFDFDEKFTGFAEHDPGGTQPHGSANNHALFLLENENYLCPSDPNATGNHCNYFGVMGGASDNPSGPNCNNGGDRYFFTQGLLFVDSKMRFRDITDGSSNVYMVAESKYLLRPGGRGTATPNAHWGWASSITSVEAGGEVPGVLIAARWQINFFDGDGSRDDTLYANRNPMHGSFSSRHPGGCQVVMGDASVHFLSETIDLTTHRNLGDRGNGSPVGLSF
;
A
#
# COMPACT_ATOMS: atom_id res chain seq x y z
N MET A 1 56.71 71.23 -8.32
CA MET A 1 56.23 70.52 -7.11
C MET A 1 54.72 70.39 -7.21
N SER A 2 54.20 69.20 -7.56
CA SER A 2 52.78 68.96 -7.80
C SER A 2 52.23 68.07 -6.67
N THR A 3 51.33 68.60 -5.84
CA THR A 3 50.68 67.89 -4.73
C THR A 3 49.51 67.06 -5.26
N ARG A 4 49.55 65.74 -5.04
CA ARG A 4 48.44 64.82 -5.35
C ARG A 4 47.34 64.96 -4.27
N PRO A 5 46.04 65.04 -4.63
CA PRO A 5 44.97 65.05 -3.65
C PRO A 5 44.78 63.65 -3.04
N LEU A 6 44.56 63.61 -1.72
CA LEU A 6 44.28 62.40 -0.97
C LEU A 6 42.88 61.86 -1.32
N ARG A 7 42.83 60.59 -1.71
CA ARG A 7 41.59 59.86 -2.03
C ARG A 7 40.86 59.53 -0.71
N ASN A 8 39.71 60.15 -0.47
CA ASN A 8 38.83 59.80 0.65
C ASN A 8 38.46 58.31 0.56
N ARG A 9 38.94 57.51 1.52
CA ARG A 9 38.43 56.16 1.75
C ARG A 9 37.03 56.30 2.36
N PRO A 10 35.98 55.68 1.79
CA PRO A 10 34.69 55.66 2.45
C PRO A 10 34.87 55.00 3.82
N THR A 11 34.46 55.69 4.88
CA THR A 11 34.39 55.14 6.23
C THR A 11 33.42 53.98 6.22
N ALA A 12 33.92 52.77 6.51
CA ALA A 12 33.05 51.62 6.73
C ALA A 12 32.19 51.91 7.97
N ALA A 13 30.88 52.03 7.79
CA ALA A 13 29.94 52.13 8.90
C ALA A 13 30.01 50.82 9.69
N GLY A 14 30.43 50.89 10.96
CA GLY A 14 30.45 49.73 11.85
C GLY A 14 29.02 49.33 12.22
N PHE A 15 28.72 48.05 12.10
CA PHE A 15 27.42 47.49 12.47
C PHE A 15 27.32 47.37 13.99
N THR A 16 26.26 47.88 14.60
CA THR A 16 26.08 47.79 16.05
C THR A 16 25.52 46.42 16.44
N LEU A 17 25.88 45.95 17.64
CA LEU A 17 25.38 44.66 18.17
C LEU A 17 23.84 44.63 18.24
N VAL A 18 23.22 45.79 18.48
CA VAL A 18 21.76 45.94 18.54
C VAL A 18 21.12 45.75 17.16
N GLU A 19 21.69 46.32 16.10
CA GLU A 19 21.19 46.14 14.72
C GLU A 19 21.27 44.66 14.30
N LEU A 20 22.34 43.94 14.66
CA LEU A 20 22.44 42.50 14.43
C LEU A 20 21.36 41.73 15.17
N LEU A 21 21.15 42.06 16.45
CA LEU A 21 20.19 41.38 17.31
C LEU A 21 18.75 41.56 16.81
N VAL A 22 18.38 42.75 16.34
CA VAL A 22 17.06 43.01 15.77
C VAL A 22 16.84 42.21 14.48
N VAL A 23 17.84 42.14 13.61
CA VAL A 23 17.73 41.39 12.35
C VAL A 23 17.56 39.89 12.60
N ILE A 24 18.36 39.31 13.51
CA ILE A 24 18.20 37.89 13.85
C ILE A 24 16.85 37.63 14.55
N ALA A 25 16.34 38.58 15.35
CA ALA A 25 15.03 38.45 15.98
C ALA A 25 13.90 38.45 14.94
N ILE A 26 13.96 39.35 13.95
CA ILE A 26 12.97 39.40 12.86
C ILE A 26 13.03 38.12 12.01
N ILE A 27 14.24 37.67 11.61
CA ILE A 27 14.41 36.42 10.86
C ILE A 27 13.89 35.24 11.68
N GLY A 28 14.19 35.19 12.98
CA GLY A 28 13.71 34.15 13.89
C GLY A 28 12.19 34.09 13.96
N VAL A 29 11.51 35.25 14.06
CA VAL A 29 10.04 35.33 14.04
C VAL A 29 9.48 34.90 12.68
N LEU A 30 10.04 35.39 11.57
CA LEU A 30 9.58 35.02 10.22
C LEU A 30 9.74 33.52 9.97
N VAL A 31 10.91 32.94 10.28
CA VAL A 31 11.15 31.50 10.12
C VAL A 31 10.24 30.69 11.07
N GLY A 32 10.06 31.15 12.31
CA GLY A 32 9.17 30.51 13.27
C GLY A 32 7.71 30.44 12.82
N LEU A 33 7.23 31.46 12.10
CA LEU A 33 5.88 31.48 11.54
C LEU A 33 5.77 30.73 10.21
N LEU A 34 6.83 30.74 9.38
CA LEU A 34 6.82 30.13 8.06
C LEU A 34 7.06 28.62 8.08
N LEU A 35 7.88 28.10 9.00
CA LEU A 35 8.24 26.68 9.03
C LEU A 35 7.01 25.76 9.22
N PRO A 36 6.11 25.98 10.19
CA PRO A 36 4.91 25.15 10.34
C PRO A 36 4.01 25.20 9.10
N ALA A 37 3.84 26.39 8.53
CA ALA A 37 3.01 26.60 7.34
C ALA A 37 3.58 25.86 6.11
N VAL A 38 4.90 25.92 5.89
CA VAL A 38 5.54 25.21 4.78
C VAL A 38 5.41 23.69 4.94
N GLN A 39 5.51 23.15 6.15
CA GLN A 39 5.34 21.70 6.37
C GLN A 39 3.90 21.25 6.15
N GLN A 40 2.92 22.03 6.61
CA GLN A 40 1.50 21.76 6.34
C GLN A 40 1.19 21.78 4.84
N ALA A 41 1.72 22.78 4.11
CA ALA A 41 1.56 22.87 2.68
C ALA A 41 2.19 21.68 1.94
N ARG A 42 3.38 21.23 2.37
CA ARG A 42 4.04 20.04 1.80
C ARG A 42 3.22 18.78 2.01
N GLU A 43 2.68 18.57 3.20
CA GLU A 43 1.86 17.39 3.48
C GLU A 43 0.54 17.42 2.71
N ALA A 44 -0.10 18.57 2.59
CA ALA A 44 -1.29 18.72 1.76
C ALA A 44 -1.00 18.35 0.29
N ALA A 45 0.15 18.78 -0.25
CA ALA A 45 0.57 18.42 -1.60
C ALA A 45 0.82 16.91 -1.75
N ARG A 46 1.51 16.28 -0.79
CA ARG A 46 1.73 14.82 -0.82
C ARG A 46 0.43 14.03 -0.74
N ARG A 47 -0.52 14.48 0.09
CA ARG A 47 -1.85 13.87 0.19
C ARG A 47 -2.65 14.00 -1.10
N LEU A 48 -2.57 15.13 -1.79
CA LEU A 48 -3.17 15.30 -3.11
C LEU A 48 -2.53 14.37 -4.15
N GLN A 49 -1.22 14.15 -4.07
CA GLN A 49 -0.53 13.19 -4.93
C GLN A 49 -1.02 11.75 -4.66
N CYS A 50 -1.11 11.30 -3.41
CA CYS A 50 -1.64 9.96 -3.11
C CYS A 50 -3.11 9.82 -3.56
N GLN A 51 -3.93 10.87 -3.38
CA GLN A 51 -5.31 10.89 -3.89
C GLN A 51 -5.39 10.75 -5.42
N ASN A 52 -4.53 11.45 -6.16
CA ASN A 52 -4.49 11.35 -7.62
C ASN A 52 -4.02 9.98 -8.11
N LYS A 53 -3.01 9.38 -7.47
CA LYS A 53 -2.55 8.01 -7.77
C LYS A 53 -3.66 6.99 -7.55
N LEU A 54 -4.34 7.06 -6.40
CA LEU A 54 -5.51 6.23 -6.12
C LEU A 54 -6.65 6.45 -7.11
N LYS A 55 -6.87 7.69 -7.58
CA LYS A 55 -7.88 7.97 -8.60
C LYS A 55 -7.52 7.29 -9.93
N GLN A 56 -6.25 7.35 -10.34
CA GLN A 56 -5.77 6.65 -11.54
C GLN A 56 -5.94 5.13 -11.39
N ILE A 57 -5.59 4.56 -10.23
CA ILE A 57 -5.79 3.13 -9.94
C ILE A 57 -7.28 2.75 -10.01
N GLY A 58 -8.18 3.55 -9.41
CA GLY A 58 -9.61 3.30 -9.46
C GLY A 58 -10.17 3.31 -10.88
N LEU A 59 -9.76 4.29 -11.70
CA LEU A 59 -10.14 4.35 -13.12
C LEU A 59 -9.54 3.18 -13.92
N ALA A 60 -8.31 2.78 -13.62
CA ALA A 60 -7.67 1.63 -14.26
C ALA A 60 -8.41 0.32 -13.96
N LEU A 61 -8.89 0.13 -12.73
CA LEU A 61 -9.71 -1.01 -12.35
C LEU A 61 -11.07 -1.02 -13.06
N HIS A 62 -11.67 0.15 -13.29
CA HIS A 62 -12.89 0.28 -14.11
C HIS A 62 -12.63 -0.06 -15.58
N ASN A 63 -11.55 0.46 -16.17
CA ASN A 63 -11.16 0.14 -17.56
C ASN A 63 -10.83 -1.35 -17.72
N TYR A 64 -10.17 -1.95 -16.72
CA TYR A 64 -9.94 -3.39 -16.67
C TYR A 64 -11.29 -4.14 -16.64
N HIS A 65 -12.24 -3.71 -15.81
CA HIS A 65 -13.57 -4.30 -15.75
C HIS A 65 -14.31 -4.19 -17.10
N ASP A 66 -14.24 -3.05 -17.77
CA ASP A 66 -14.93 -2.83 -19.04
C ASP A 66 -14.40 -3.75 -20.15
N THR A 67 -13.09 -3.97 -20.16
CA THR A 67 -12.41 -4.86 -21.12
C THR A 67 -12.57 -6.35 -20.78
N HIS A 68 -12.46 -6.73 -19.50
CA HIS A 68 -12.43 -8.14 -19.06
C HIS A 68 -13.76 -8.66 -18.50
N ARG A 69 -14.78 -7.80 -18.35
CA ARG A 69 -16.12 -8.10 -17.78
C ARG A 69 -16.10 -8.61 -16.33
N SER A 70 -15.04 -8.29 -15.60
CA SER A 70 -14.89 -8.47 -14.16
C SER A 70 -13.74 -7.60 -13.65
N PHE A 71 -13.77 -7.22 -12.39
CA PHE A 71 -12.60 -6.64 -11.72
C PHE A 71 -11.42 -7.61 -11.77
N ALA A 72 -10.21 -7.06 -11.69
CA ALA A 72 -9.00 -7.86 -11.58
C ALA A 72 -9.07 -8.74 -10.33
N SER A 73 -8.60 -9.99 -10.42
CA SER A 73 -8.48 -10.81 -9.22
C SER A 73 -7.38 -10.24 -8.34
N GLY A 74 -7.59 -10.22 -7.02
CA GLY A 74 -6.56 -9.77 -6.08
C GLY A 74 -5.23 -10.52 -6.27
N THR A 75 -5.34 -11.83 -6.46
CA THR A 75 -4.29 -12.76 -6.92
C THR A 75 -4.98 -14.02 -7.45
N VAL A 76 -4.30 -14.82 -8.27
CA VAL A 76 -4.86 -16.07 -8.80
C VAL A 76 -4.07 -17.25 -8.25
N VAL A 77 -4.77 -18.23 -7.70
CA VAL A 77 -4.20 -19.48 -7.18
C VAL A 77 -4.95 -20.64 -7.81
N GLY A 78 -4.38 -21.20 -8.87
CA GLY A 78 -5.02 -22.23 -9.70
C GLY A 78 -5.31 -23.58 -9.01
N SER A 79 -4.85 -23.78 -7.77
CA SER A 79 -5.01 -25.03 -7.02
C SER A 79 -5.39 -24.74 -5.56
N LYS A 80 -6.63 -25.04 -5.16
CA LYS A 80 -7.09 -24.97 -3.76
C LYS A 80 -7.01 -26.34 -3.11
N SER A 81 -6.61 -26.42 -1.84
CA SER A 81 -6.60 -27.70 -1.13
C SER A 81 -8.05 -28.20 -0.95
N PRO A 82 -8.35 -29.47 -1.30
CA PRO A 82 -9.67 -30.02 -1.04
C PRO A 82 -9.86 -30.28 0.46
N ALA A 83 -10.90 -29.65 1.00
CA ALA A 83 -11.56 -29.88 2.29
C ALA A 83 -10.96 -29.25 3.58
N SER A 84 -11.84 -28.50 4.28
CA SER A 84 -11.76 -27.85 5.61
C SER A 84 -11.14 -26.44 5.73
N ASN A 85 -10.12 -26.05 4.94
CA ASN A 85 -9.54 -24.70 5.00
C ASN A 85 -9.30 -24.10 3.61
N TRP A 86 -10.21 -23.24 3.13
CA TRP A 86 -10.18 -22.74 1.74
C TRP A 86 -9.07 -21.73 1.45
N CYS A 87 -8.38 -21.25 2.49
CA CYS A 87 -7.19 -20.41 2.41
C CYS A 87 -5.88 -21.19 2.63
N SER A 88 -5.94 -22.53 2.59
CA SER A 88 -4.77 -23.39 2.47
C SER A 88 -4.67 -23.93 1.04
N PHE A 89 -3.46 -23.95 0.49
CA PHE A 89 -3.18 -24.31 -0.89
C PHE A 89 -2.22 -25.52 -0.91
N PRO A 90 -2.35 -26.47 -1.86
CA PRO A 90 -1.56 -27.70 -1.86
C PRO A 90 -0.05 -27.39 -1.85
N ASN A 91 0.69 -28.07 -0.96
CA ASN A 91 2.15 -28.06 -0.89
C ASN A 91 2.71 -29.37 -1.47
N ASP A 92 2.17 -29.82 -2.59
CA ASP A 92 2.45 -31.12 -3.21
C ASP A 92 3.56 -31.04 -4.28
N GLY A 93 4.31 -29.94 -4.32
CA GLY A 93 5.33 -29.70 -5.35
C GLY A 93 4.76 -29.49 -6.76
N SER A 94 3.43 -29.50 -6.94
CA SER A 94 2.78 -29.19 -8.23
C SER A 94 2.82 -27.71 -8.58
N GLY A 95 3.33 -26.87 -7.65
CA GLY A 95 3.63 -25.47 -7.94
C GLY A 95 2.40 -24.75 -8.47
N GLY A 96 1.30 -24.71 -7.68
CA GLY A 96 0.10 -23.98 -8.06
C GLY A 96 0.51 -22.65 -8.71
N LYS A 97 0.11 -22.44 -9.97
CA LYS A 97 0.52 -21.27 -10.74
C LYS A 97 -0.08 -20.05 -10.05
N ASN A 98 0.72 -19.42 -9.18
CA ASN A 98 0.37 -18.12 -8.63
C ASN A 98 0.39 -17.16 -9.81
N GLY A 99 -0.78 -16.70 -10.21
CA GLY A 99 -0.90 -15.72 -11.26
C GLY A 99 -0.54 -14.33 -10.76
N ALA A 100 -0.48 -13.42 -11.72
CA ALA A 100 -0.24 -12.01 -11.50
C ALA A 100 -1.24 -11.42 -10.47
N PRO A 101 -0.77 -10.59 -9.53
CA PRO A 101 -1.66 -9.81 -8.68
C PRO A 101 -2.39 -8.72 -9.47
N TRP A 102 -3.44 -8.16 -8.89
CA TRP A 102 -4.23 -7.09 -9.52
C TRP A 102 -3.38 -5.90 -9.97
N THR A 103 -2.32 -5.55 -9.22
CA THR A 103 -1.37 -4.47 -9.53
C THR A 103 -0.62 -4.69 -10.84
N VAL A 104 -0.30 -5.94 -11.19
CA VAL A 104 0.31 -6.27 -12.48
C VAL A 104 -0.77 -6.31 -13.57
N LEU A 105 -1.96 -6.84 -13.27
CA LEU A 105 -3.05 -6.95 -14.24
C LEU A 105 -3.56 -5.59 -14.75
N ILE A 106 -3.47 -4.52 -13.94
CA ILE A 106 -3.92 -3.19 -14.34
C ILE A 106 -2.87 -2.32 -15.02
N LEU A 107 -1.61 -2.76 -15.15
CA LEU A 107 -0.52 -1.96 -15.75
C LEU A 107 -0.88 -1.33 -17.11
N PRO A 108 -1.55 -2.04 -18.05
CA PRO A 108 -1.97 -1.46 -19.33
C PRO A 108 -2.88 -0.23 -19.19
N PHE A 109 -3.64 -0.17 -18.09
CA PHE A 109 -4.65 0.85 -17.81
C PHE A 109 -4.12 2.01 -16.95
N ILE A 110 -2.86 1.93 -16.49
CA ILE A 110 -2.11 3.03 -15.85
C ILE A 110 -0.90 3.46 -16.71
N GLU A 111 -1.04 3.33 -18.03
CA GLU A 111 -0.03 3.75 -19.02
C GLU A 111 1.31 2.99 -18.93
N GLN A 112 1.32 1.78 -18.37
CA GLN A 112 2.52 0.94 -18.22
C GLN A 112 2.49 -0.33 -19.10
N ASN A 113 1.99 -0.22 -20.34
CA ASN A 113 1.96 -1.33 -21.32
C ASN A 113 3.35 -1.96 -21.54
N ASN A 114 4.38 -1.13 -21.71
CA ASN A 114 5.75 -1.63 -21.92
C ASN A 114 6.29 -2.46 -20.75
N LEU A 115 5.85 -2.17 -19.51
CA LEU A 115 6.23 -2.97 -18.35
C LEU A 115 5.39 -4.26 -18.29
N TYR A 116 4.10 -4.17 -18.62
CA TYR A 116 3.21 -5.33 -18.68
C TYR A 116 3.71 -6.39 -19.68
N ASP A 117 4.11 -5.97 -20.88
CA ASP A 117 4.56 -6.86 -21.96
C ASP A 117 5.87 -7.60 -21.64
N GLN A 118 6.62 -7.13 -20.63
CA GLN A 118 7.84 -7.81 -20.18
C GLN A 118 7.57 -8.95 -19.21
N PHE A 119 6.41 -8.98 -18.55
CA PHE A 119 6.07 -10.06 -17.62
C PHE A 119 5.73 -11.35 -18.37
N ASP A 120 6.28 -12.45 -17.87
CA ASP A 120 5.95 -13.80 -18.28
C ASP A 120 4.78 -14.32 -17.42
N PHE A 121 3.57 -14.31 -18.00
CA PHE A 121 2.35 -14.77 -17.32
C PHE A 121 2.22 -16.29 -17.23
N ASP A 122 3.08 -17.05 -17.92
CA ASP A 122 3.10 -18.51 -17.82
C ASP A 122 3.91 -19.01 -16.61
N GLU A 123 4.81 -18.16 -16.08
CA GLU A 123 5.58 -18.40 -14.87
C GLU A 123 4.85 -17.99 -13.57
N LYS A 124 5.37 -18.48 -12.44
CA LYS A 124 4.82 -18.23 -11.09
C LYS A 124 5.14 -16.82 -10.61
N PHE A 125 4.13 -16.02 -10.27
CA PHE A 125 4.33 -14.80 -9.49
C PHE A 125 4.49 -15.14 -8.01
N THR A 126 5.58 -14.73 -7.38
CA THR A 126 5.85 -15.07 -5.98
C THR A 126 5.36 -14.01 -5.01
N GLY A 127 5.21 -14.43 -3.75
CA GLY A 127 4.82 -13.50 -2.68
C GLY A 127 5.98 -12.68 -2.15
N PHE A 128 7.19 -13.26 -2.08
CA PHE A 128 8.40 -12.52 -1.76
C PHE A 128 9.11 -12.05 -3.02
N ALA A 129 9.50 -10.78 -3.07
CA ALA A 129 10.41 -10.26 -4.08
C ALA A 129 11.76 -10.98 -4.02
N GLU A 130 12.24 -11.15 -2.79
CA GLU A 130 13.51 -11.77 -2.44
C GLU A 130 13.31 -12.51 -1.11
N HIS A 131 13.99 -13.64 -0.92
CA HIS A 131 13.93 -14.44 0.30
C HIS A 131 15.27 -15.17 0.46
N ASP A 132 15.79 -15.25 1.69
CA ASP A 132 17.09 -15.88 1.96
C ASP A 132 17.00 -16.78 3.19
N PRO A 133 17.09 -18.12 3.06
CA PRO A 133 17.93 -18.84 4.01
C PRO A 133 18.70 -19.97 3.29
N GLY A 134 19.97 -19.73 2.97
CA GLY A 134 20.93 -20.78 2.59
C GLY A 134 20.78 -21.38 1.19
N GLY A 135 19.95 -20.82 0.32
CA GLY A 135 19.86 -21.20 -1.09
C GLY A 135 19.97 -19.98 -1.98
N THR A 136 20.92 -19.97 -2.90
CA THR A 136 21.16 -18.96 -3.95
C THR A 136 20.05 -18.86 -5.01
N GLN A 137 18.81 -19.21 -4.69
CA GLN A 137 17.72 -19.33 -5.65
C GLN A 137 16.70 -18.20 -5.44
N PRO A 138 16.45 -17.34 -6.44
CA PRO A 138 15.29 -16.47 -6.42
C PRO A 138 14.03 -17.33 -6.25
N HIS A 139 13.18 -16.98 -5.29
CA HIS A 139 11.91 -17.67 -5.14
C HIS A 139 11.03 -17.32 -6.34
N GLY A 140 10.85 -18.33 -7.22
CA GLY A 140 9.80 -18.48 -8.23
C GLY A 140 9.71 -17.40 -9.30
N SER A 141 9.88 -17.85 -10.55
CA SER A 141 10.00 -17.09 -11.79
C SER A 141 11.33 -16.36 -11.96
N ALA A 142 12.28 -17.06 -12.60
CA ALA A 142 13.54 -16.46 -13.02
C ALA A 142 13.32 -15.29 -14.00
N ASN A 143 12.26 -15.37 -14.82
CA ASN A 143 11.99 -14.36 -15.84
C ASN A 143 11.39 -13.08 -15.23
N ASN A 144 10.50 -13.19 -14.23
CA ASN A 144 9.83 -12.02 -13.64
C ASN A 144 10.60 -11.38 -12.49
N HIS A 145 11.59 -12.07 -11.92
CA HIS A 145 12.29 -11.60 -10.72
C HIS A 145 12.90 -10.19 -10.89
N ALA A 146 13.58 -9.92 -12.01
CA ALA A 146 14.17 -8.61 -12.26
C ALA A 146 13.12 -7.49 -12.35
N LEU A 147 11.94 -7.79 -12.92
CA LEU A 147 10.82 -6.84 -13.03
C LEU A 147 10.19 -6.56 -11.66
N PHE A 148 10.17 -7.56 -10.80
CA PHE A 148 9.64 -7.45 -9.44
C PHE A 148 10.43 -6.47 -8.57
N LEU A 149 11.74 -6.32 -8.82
CA LEU A 149 12.62 -5.40 -8.09
C LEU A 149 12.52 -3.96 -8.60
N LEU A 150 11.82 -3.70 -9.72
CA LEU A 150 11.67 -2.36 -10.26
C LEU A 150 10.81 -1.50 -9.34
N GLU A 151 11.26 -0.25 -9.18
CA GLU A 151 10.45 0.79 -8.56
C GLU A 151 9.29 1.17 -9.47
N ASN A 152 8.10 1.25 -8.88
CA ASN A 152 6.90 1.70 -9.58
C ASN A 152 6.26 2.85 -8.81
N GLU A 153 6.57 4.08 -9.24
CA GLU A 153 6.09 5.30 -8.59
C GLU A 153 4.56 5.37 -8.48
N ASN A 154 3.82 4.70 -9.36
CA ASN A 154 2.35 4.67 -9.31
C ASN A 154 1.82 4.00 -8.03
N TYR A 155 2.63 3.14 -7.39
CA TYR A 155 2.26 2.42 -6.17
C TYR A 155 2.86 3.00 -4.88
N LEU A 156 3.69 4.03 -4.97
CA LEU A 156 4.33 4.68 -3.82
C LEU A 156 3.52 5.89 -3.33
N CYS A 157 3.24 5.97 -2.03
CA CYS A 157 2.66 7.18 -1.44
C CYS A 157 3.78 8.12 -0.96
N PRO A 158 3.90 9.36 -1.49
CA PRO A 158 4.98 10.28 -1.11
C PRO A 158 5.03 10.66 0.37
N SER A 159 3.94 10.45 1.13
CA SER A 159 3.92 10.68 2.57
C SER A 159 4.57 9.55 3.37
N ASP A 160 4.81 8.38 2.78
CA ASP A 160 5.57 7.32 3.42
C ASP A 160 7.07 7.51 3.18
N PRO A 161 7.85 7.95 4.20
CA PRO A 161 9.29 8.20 4.02
C PRO A 161 10.09 6.92 3.74
N ASN A 162 9.48 5.76 3.97
CA ASN A 162 10.11 4.45 3.82
C ASN A 162 9.63 3.72 2.55
N ALA A 163 8.79 4.35 1.72
CA ALA A 163 8.32 3.77 0.46
C ALA A 163 9.36 4.02 -0.63
N THR A 164 10.26 3.06 -0.82
CA THR A 164 11.33 3.09 -1.83
C THR A 164 11.39 1.77 -2.59
N GLY A 165 11.98 1.78 -3.79
CA GLY A 165 12.15 0.57 -4.58
C GLY A 165 10.80 -0.04 -4.97
N ASN A 166 10.68 -1.35 -4.90
CA ASN A 166 9.48 -2.08 -5.29
C ASN A 166 8.33 -2.03 -4.26
N HIS A 167 8.37 -1.13 -3.28
CA HIS A 167 7.33 -1.03 -2.26
C HIS A 167 5.94 -0.74 -2.86
N CYS A 168 4.90 -1.09 -2.11
CA CYS A 168 3.51 -0.82 -2.47
C CYS A 168 2.78 -0.24 -1.27
N ASN A 169 2.14 0.91 -1.46
CA ASN A 169 1.30 1.52 -0.43
C ASN A 169 -0.20 1.39 -0.72
N TYR A 170 -0.60 0.86 -1.87
CA TYR A 170 -2.00 0.75 -2.26
C TYR A 170 -2.38 -0.72 -2.39
N PHE A 171 -3.24 -1.19 -1.48
CA PHE A 171 -3.61 -2.59 -1.35
C PHE A 171 -5.05 -2.81 -1.81
N GLY A 172 -5.29 -3.93 -2.49
CA GLY A 172 -6.64 -4.31 -2.89
C GLY A 172 -7.46 -4.78 -1.68
N VAL A 173 -8.69 -4.31 -1.56
CA VAL A 173 -9.53 -4.65 -0.41
C VAL A 173 -10.23 -6.01 -0.63
N MET A 174 -9.83 -7.00 0.18
CA MET A 174 -10.35 -8.37 0.12
C MET A 174 -11.57 -8.62 1.01
N GLY A 175 -11.88 -7.70 1.93
CA GLY A 175 -13.06 -7.78 2.79
C GLY A 175 -13.02 -6.85 4.00
N GLY A 176 -14.06 -6.90 4.84
CA GLY A 176 -14.04 -6.31 6.19
C GLY A 176 -14.95 -7.06 7.18
N ALA A 177 -14.37 -7.68 8.21
CA ALA A 177 -15.13 -8.35 9.28
C ALA A 177 -14.25 -8.56 10.51
N SER A 178 -14.88 -8.97 11.61
CA SER A 178 -14.18 -9.46 12.81
C SER A 178 -13.65 -10.89 12.62
N ASP A 179 -12.81 -11.31 13.55
CA ASP A 179 -12.22 -12.64 13.60
C ASP A 179 -13.30 -13.69 13.91
N ASN A 180 -13.83 -14.33 12.87
CA ASN A 180 -14.83 -15.39 13.04
C ASN A 180 -14.56 -16.57 12.10
N PRO A 181 -14.16 -17.75 12.57
CA PRO A 181 -13.90 -18.90 11.70
C PRO A 181 -15.15 -19.43 10.99
N SER A 182 -16.36 -19.05 11.42
CA SER A 182 -17.63 -19.39 10.77
C SER A 182 -18.10 -18.34 9.76
N GLY A 183 -17.34 -17.26 9.58
CA GLY A 183 -17.67 -16.15 8.68
C GLY A 183 -17.13 -16.34 7.24
N PRO A 184 -17.24 -15.31 6.39
CA PRO A 184 -16.69 -15.29 5.02
C PRO A 184 -15.16 -15.17 4.97
N ASN A 185 -14.50 -15.50 6.07
CA ASN A 185 -13.07 -15.40 6.31
C ASN A 185 -12.48 -16.76 6.71
N CYS A 186 -11.18 -16.91 6.48
CA CYS A 186 -10.47 -18.14 6.73
C CYS A 186 -9.16 -17.84 7.43
N ASN A 187 -8.83 -18.63 8.45
CA ASN A 187 -7.61 -18.49 9.22
C ASN A 187 -6.63 -19.60 8.82
N ASN A 188 -5.46 -19.19 8.34
CA ASN A 188 -4.40 -20.09 7.94
C ASN A 188 -3.28 -20.24 9.01
N GLY A 189 -3.70 -20.34 10.27
CA GLY A 189 -2.83 -20.41 11.44
C GLY A 189 -2.34 -19.03 11.90
N GLY A 190 -2.35 -18.83 13.21
CA GLY A 190 -1.99 -17.54 13.83
C GLY A 190 -2.99 -16.44 13.48
N ASP A 191 -2.48 -15.25 13.15
CA ASP A 191 -3.28 -14.07 12.76
C ASP A 191 -3.32 -13.85 11.22
N ARG A 192 -3.24 -14.94 10.44
CA ARG A 192 -3.30 -14.92 8.97
C ARG A 192 -4.72 -15.14 8.49
N TYR A 193 -5.45 -14.05 8.33
CA TYR A 193 -6.83 -14.09 7.83
C TYR A 193 -6.93 -13.72 6.36
N PHE A 194 -7.76 -14.47 5.65
CA PHE A 194 -8.22 -14.19 4.30
C PHE A 194 -9.70 -13.87 4.36
N PHE A 195 -10.17 -12.94 3.53
CA PHE A 195 -11.59 -12.61 3.40
C PHE A 195 -12.02 -12.76 1.94
N THR A 196 -13.30 -13.06 1.71
CA THR A 196 -13.87 -13.29 0.37
C THR A 196 -15.07 -12.39 0.07
N GLN A 197 -15.25 -11.34 0.86
CA GLN A 197 -16.42 -10.44 0.83
C GLN A 197 -16.14 -9.09 0.17
N GLY A 198 -14.86 -8.72 -0.02
CA GLY A 198 -14.49 -7.50 -0.74
C GLY A 198 -14.56 -7.65 -2.26
N LEU A 199 -13.96 -6.70 -2.96
CA LEU A 199 -13.88 -6.67 -4.43
C LEU A 199 -12.65 -7.40 -4.96
N LEU A 200 -11.51 -7.22 -4.30
CA LEU A 200 -10.21 -7.75 -4.71
C LEU A 200 -9.76 -8.79 -3.69
N PHE A 201 -10.21 -10.04 -3.85
CA PHE A 201 -9.77 -11.17 -3.03
C PHE A 201 -9.14 -12.28 -3.90
N VAL A 202 -8.60 -13.32 -3.25
CA VAL A 202 -7.95 -14.44 -3.95
C VAL A 202 -8.96 -15.18 -4.86
N ASP A 203 -8.60 -15.36 -6.12
CA ASP A 203 -9.45 -15.94 -7.18
C ASP A 203 -10.80 -15.23 -7.35
N SER A 204 -10.84 -13.93 -7.09
CA SER A 204 -12.06 -13.14 -7.26
C SER A 204 -12.39 -12.93 -8.73
N LYS A 205 -13.70 -12.94 -9.03
CA LYS A 205 -14.26 -12.63 -10.34
C LYS A 205 -15.51 -11.75 -10.17
N MET A 206 -15.32 -10.62 -9.51
CA MET A 206 -16.40 -9.71 -9.14
C MET A 206 -16.81 -8.82 -10.32
N ARG A 207 -18.07 -8.45 -10.39
CA ARG A 207 -18.65 -7.49 -11.34
C ARG A 207 -19.39 -6.39 -10.60
N PHE A 208 -19.66 -5.26 -11.24
CA PHE A 208 -20.46 -4.18 -10.63
C PHE A 208 -21.81 -4.65 -10.06
N ARG A 209 -22.48 -5.61 -10.72
CA ARG A 209 -23.75 -6.18 -10.24
C ARG A 209 -23.62 -6.94 -8.90
N ASP A 210 -22.42 -7.36 -8.54
CA ASP A 210 -22.16 -8.13 -7.32
C ASP A 210 -21.93 -7.19 -6.12
N ILE A 211 -21.91 -5.87 -6.34
CA ILE A 211 -21.82 -4.82 -5.32
C ILE A 211 -23.24 -4.40 -4.90
N THR A 212 -23.89 -5.22 -4.09
CA THR A 212 -25.31 -5.03 -3.75
C THR A 212 -25.55 -3.87 -2.78
N ASP A 213 -24.54 -3.48 -1.98
CA ASP A 213 -24.65 -2.38 -1.02
C ASP A 213 -24.36 -0.99 -1.65
N GLY A 214 -24.09 -0.98 -2.97
CA GLY A 214 -23.81 0.22 -3.76
C GLY A 214 -22.31 0.48 -3.95
N SER A 215 -21.90 0.81 -5.17
CA SER A 215 -20.49 1.03 -5.52
C SER A 215 -19.82 2.18 -4.77
N SER A 216 -20.59 3.16 -4.29
CA SER A 216 -20.08 4.26 -3.46
C SER A 216 -19.85 3.87 -1.99
N ASN A 217 -20.31 2.69 -1.56
CA ASN A 217 -20.30 2.26 -0.15
C ASN A 217 -19.42 1.04 0.08
N VAL A 218 -18.57 0.68 -0.88
CA VAL A 218 -17.71 -0.51 -0.79
C VAL A 218 -16.30 -0.12 -1.18
N TYR A 219 -15.32 -0.44 -0.34
CA TYR A 219 -13.92 -0.20 -0.65
C TYR A 219 -13.43 -1.12 -1.76
N MET A 220 -12.59 -0.58 -2.61
CA MET A 220 -11.89 -1.30 -3.68
C MET A 220 -10.39 -1.38 -3.40
N VAL A 221 -9.76 -0.24 -3.08
CA VAL A 221 -8.32 -0.13 -2.78
C VAL A 221 -8.14 0.78 -1.57
N ALA A 222 -7.17 0.51 -0.72
CA ALA A 222 -6.86 1.33 0.45
C ALA A 222 -5.36 1.53 0.62
N GLU A 223 -4.98 2.63 1.27
CA GLU A 223 -3.61 2.85 1.69
C GLU A 223 -3.18 1.90 2.83
N SER A 224 -1.92 1.48 2.76
CA SER A 224 -1.22 0.81 3.85
C SER A 224 0.26 1.21 3.87
N LYS A 225 0.82 1.45 5.06
CA LYS A 225 2.26 1.54 5.31
C LYS A 225 2.87 0.20 5.75
N TYR A 226 2.02 -0.78 6.04
CA TYR A 226 2.43 -2.10 6.50
C TYR A 226 2.67 -2.99 5.27
N LEU A 227 3.91 -3.03 4.78
CA LEU A 227 4.40 -4.02 3.83
C LEU A 227 5.79 -4.44 4.29
N LEU A 228 6.09 -5.74 4.23
CA LEU A 228 7.39 -6.26 4.68
C LEU A 228 8.53 -5.69 3.84
N ARG A 229 9.47 -5.01 4.49
CA ARG A 229 10.65 -4.40 3.88
C ARG A 229 11.92 -5.24 4.07
N PRO A 230 12.98 -5.00 3.28
CA PRO A 230 14.31 -5.50 3.58
C PRO A 230 14.71 -5.15 5.03
N GLY A 231 15.30 -6.10 5.74
CA GLY A 231 15.62 -6.05 7.17
C GLY A 231 14.45 -6.48 8.08
N GLY A 232 13.23 -6.51 7.56
CA GLY A 232 12.01 -6.77 8.33
C GLY A 232 11.86 -8.18 8.90
N ARG A 233 12.63 -9.18 8.45
CA ARG A 233 12.57 -10.55 9.01
C ARG A 233 13.73 -10.87 9.97
N GLY A 234 14.61 -9.90 10.23
CA GLY A 234 15.79 -10.04 11.09
C GLY A 234 16.98 -10.70 10.38
N THR A 235 18.01 -11.05 11.15
CA THR A 235 19.33 -11.48 10.62
C THR A 235 19.33 -12.81 9.86
N ALA A 236 18.33 -13.66 10.07
CA ALA A 236 18.25 -14.96 9.41
C ALA A 236 17.88 -14.85 7.92
N THR A 237 17.00 -13.91 7.58
CA THR A 237 16.53 -13.71 6.20
C THR A 237 16.41 -12.21 5.88
N PRO A 238 17.52 -11.44 5.92
CA PRO A 238 17.49 -9.99 5.92
C PRO A 238 16.95 -9.40 4.63
N ASN A 239 17.06 -10.09 3.50
CA ASN A 239 16.53 -9.60 2.22
C ASN A 239 15.07 -9.98 2.00
N ALA A 240 14.43 -10.73 2.92
CA ALA A 240 13.05 -11.17 2.75
C ALA A 240 12.06 -10.00 2.75
N HIS A 241 11.51 -9.65 1.58
CA HIS A 241 10.61 -8.51 1.43
C HIS A 241 9.55 -8.72 0.36
N TRP A 242 8.52 -7.89 0.41
CA TRP A 242 7.40 -7.90 -0.53
C TRP A 242 7.44 -6.64 -1.39
N GLY A 243 6.78 -6.69 -2.55
CA GLY A 243 6.69 -5.56 -3.46
C GLY A 243 5.34 -5.46 -4.15
N TRP A 244 5.19 -4.45 -5.00
CA TRP A 244 3.94 -4.19 -5.73
C TRP A 244 3.52 -5.35 -6.64
N ALA A 245 4.45 -6.17 -7.13
CA ALA A 245 4.17 -7.35 -7.93
C ALA A 245 3.96 -8.63 -7.09
N SER A 246 3.91 -8.53 -5.75
CA SER A 246 3.70 -9.67 -4.84
C SER A 246 2.33 -10.32 -5.02
N SER A 247 2.37 -11.58 -5.40
CA SER A 247 1.22 -12.48 -5.36
C SER A 247 1.09 -13.09 -3.95
N ILE A 248 0.34 -14.18 -3.82
CA ILE A 248 0.25 -14.92 -2.56
C ILE A 248 1.58 -15.62 -2.24
N THR A 249 1.96 -15.69 -0.96
CA THR A 249 2.96 -16.68 -0.55
C THR A 249 2.28 -18.03 -0.45
N SER A 250 2.38 -18.83 -1.49
CA SER A 250 1.96 -20.22 -1.47
C SER A 250 3.15 -21.10 -1.85
N VAL A 251 3.08 -22.36 -1.40
CA VAL A 251 3.82 -23.51 -1.90
C VAL A 251 5.19 -23.85 -1.27
N GLU A 252 5.76 -23.12 -0.29
CA GLU A 252 7.17 -23.44 0.09
C GLU A 252 7.49 -23.55 1.59
N ALA A 253 6.60 -23.15 2.51
CA ALA A 253 6.91 -23.23 3.96
C ALA A 253 5.71 -23.46 4.91
N GLY A 254 4.48 -23.58 4.38
CA GLY A 254 3.25 -23.47 5.18
C GLY A 254 3.04 -22.04 5.72
N GLY A 255 1.77 -21.66 5.93
CA GLY A 255 1.44 -20.31 6.41
C GLY A 255 1.32 -19.31 5.28
N GLU A 256 0.35 -19.56 4.41
CA GLU A 256 -0.05 -18.74 3.27
C GLU A 256 -0.63 -17.41 3.70
N VAL A 257 -0.29 -16.40 2.91
CA VAL A 257 -0.45 -15.00 3.25
C VAL A 257 -0.81 -14.26 1.96
N PRO A 258 -1.94 -13.54 1.90
CA PRO A 258 -2.35 -12.83 0.68
C PRO A 258 -1.36 -11.72 0.35
N GLY A 259 -1.09 -11.47 -0.94
CA GLY A 259 -0.13 -10.48 -1.45
C GLY A 259 -0.44 -9.02 -1.11
N VAL A 260 -0.41 -8.15 -2.12
CA VAL A 260 -0.86 -6.75 -2.06
C VAL A 260 -2.38 -6.59 -1.81
N LEU A 261 -2.91 -7.25 -0.77
CA LEU A 261 -4.30 -7.30 -0.36
C LEU A 261 -4.45 -7.00 1.14
N ILE A 262 -5.57 -6.38 1.49
CA ILE A 262 -5.85 -5.91 2.85
C ILE A 262 -7.33 -6.07 3.18
N ALA A 263 -7.65 -6.21 4.46
CA ALA A 263 -9.01 -6.22 4.94
C ALA A 263 -9.24 -5.15 6.01
N ALA A 264 -10.44 -4.58 6.02
CA ALA A 264 -10.93 -3.69 7.06
C ALA A 264 -11.29 -4.53 8.30
N ARG A 265 -10.28 -5.07 9.00
CA ARG A 265 -10.45 -5.94 10.18
C ARG A 265 -10.27 -5.16 11.47
N TRP A 266 -9.31 -4.26 11.51
CA TRP A 266 -8.94 -3.40 12.64
C TRP A 266 -9.09 -1.93 12.31
N GLN A 267 -8.94 -1.10 13.34
CA GLN A 267 -8.95 0.34 13.18
C GLN A 267 -7.84 0.79 12.23
N ILE A 268 -8.06 1.88 11.49
CA ILE A 268 -7.01 2.50 10.68
C ILE A 268 -5.84 2.89 11.60
N ASN A 269 -4.61 2.68 11.14
CA ASN A 269 -3.39 2.94 11.92
C ASN A 269 -3.35 2.18 13.27
N PHE A 270 -3.93 0.98 13.36
CA PHE A 270 -4.01 0.23 14.63
C PHE A 270 -2.64 0.02 15.30
N PHE A 271 -1.57 -0.09 14.53
CA PHE A 271 -0.20 -0.26 15.05
C PHE A 271 0.69 0.95 14.72
N ASP A 272 1.48 1.38 15.70
CA ASP A 272 2.57 2.34 15.49
C ASP A 272 3.74 1.62 14.81
N GLY A 273 3.55 1.35 13.52
CA GLY A 273 4.48 0.60 12.70
C GLY A 273 5.22 1.45 11.67
N ASP A 274 6.42 0.98 11.32
CA ASP A 274 7.36 1.54 10.37
C ASP A 274 7.75 0.57 9.23
N GLY A 275 7.03 -0.53 9.04
CA GLY A 275 7.26 -1.58 8.04
C GLY A 275 8.32 -2.61 8.42
N SER A 276 8.62 -2.75 9.72
CA SER A 276 9.57 -3.72 10.28
C SER A 276 8.89 -5.04 10.65
N ARG A 277 9.58 -5.94 11.36
CA ARG A 277 9.03 -7.25 11.73
C ARG A 277 7.77 -7.15 12.58
N ASP A 278 7.72 -6.11 13.41
CA ASP A 278 6.80 -6.01 14.54
C ASP A 278 5.42 -5.45 14.17
N ASP A 279 5.31 -4.84 12.99
CA ASP A 279 4.08 -4.35 12.37
C ASP A 279 3.84 -5.00 10.99
N THR A 280 4.46 -6.16 10.77
CA THR A 280 4.22 -7.02 9.60
C THR A 280 3.80 -8.42 10.08
N LEU A 281 3.85 -9.40 9.19
CA LEU A 281 3.37 -10.77 9.34
C LEU A 281 3.84 -11.56 10.56
N TYR A 282 4.84 -11.07 11.29
CA TYR A 282 5.66 -11.90 12.18
C TYR A 282 5.73 -11.43 13.64
N ALA A 283 5.17 -10.27 13.97
CA ALA A 283 4.64 -10.05 15.31
C ALA A 283 3.29 -10.76 15.42
N ASN A 284 2.93 -11.18 16.64
CA ASN A 284 1.77 -12.01 16.99
C ASN A 284 0.40 -11.55 16.45
N ARG A 285 0.32 -10.45 15.69
CA ARG A 285 -0.91 -9.82 15.18
C ARG A 285 -0.91 -9.35 13.72
N ASN A 286 0.05 -9.68 12.85
CA ASN A 286 -0.02 -9.47 11.38
C ASN A 286 -0.90 -8.29 10.85
N PRO A 287 -0.55 -7.02 11.11
CA PRO A 287 -1.38 -5.87 10.71
C PRO A 287 -1.36 -5.52 9.23
N MET A 288 -0.37 -6.05 8.50
CA MET A 288 -0.25 -5.95 7.05
C MET A 288 -1.60 -6.13 6.33
N HIS A 289 -2.41 -7.08 6.81
CA HIS A 289 -3.66 -7.47 6.15
C HIS A 289 -4.91 -7.13 6.92
N GLY A 290 -4.75 -6.65 8.15
CA GLY A 290 -5.86 -6.38 9.05
C GLY A 290 -6.17 -4.91 9.24
N SER A 291 -5.24 -4.00 8.92
CA SER A 291 -5.37 -2.59 9.24
C SER A 291 -4.96 -1.72 8.07
N PHE A 292 -5.90 -0.95 7.54
CA PHE A 292 -5.56 0.16 6.65
C PHE A 292 -4.65 1.12 7.40
N SER A 293 -3.76 1.81 6.70
CA SER A 293 -2.83 2.71 7.36
C SER A 293 -2.19 3.70 6.41
N SER A 294 -1.76 4.83 6.94
CA SER A 294 -1.01 5.82 6.18
C SER A 294 -0.13 6.64 7.12
N ARG A 295 0.80 7.39 6.54
CA ARG A 295 1.56 8.42 7.27
C ARG A 295 0.86 9.78 7.25
N HIS A 296 -0.26 9.88 6.54
CA HIS A 296 -1.12 11.06 6.60
C HIS A 296 -1.65 11.27 8.04
N PRO A 297 -1.67 12.52 8.53
CA PRO A 297 -2.25 12.81 9.83
C PRO A 297 -3.75 12.47 9.89
N GLY A 298 -4.14 11.64 10.85
CA GLY A 298 -5.53 11.38 11.22
C GLY A 298 -6.28 10.37 10.36
N GLY A 299 -5.63 9.62 9.47
CA GLY A 299 -6.34 8.68 8.60
C GLY A 299 -5.57 8.19 7.38
N CYS A 300 -6.29 7.62 6.43
CA CYS A 300 -5.73 7.10 5.18
C CYS A 300 -6.68 7.37 4.00
N GLN A 301 -6.16 7.33 2.78
CA GLN A 301 -6.97 7.44 1.58
C GLN A 301 -7.49 6.07 1.13
N VAL A 302 -8.72 6.04 0.62
CA VAL A 302 -9.35 4.85 0.06
C VAL A 302 -10.01 5.16 -1.27
N VAL A 303 -10.16 4.14 -2.10
CA VAL A 303 -10.92 4.15 -3.35
C VAL A 303 -12.17 3.32 -3.14
N MET A 304 -13.33 3.89 -3.45
CA MET A 304 -14.62 3.18 -3.41
C MET A 304 -14.85 2.43 -4.73
N GLY A 305 -15.80 1.51 -4.76
CA GLY A 305 -16.17 0.71 -5.94
C GLY A 305 -16.57 1.55 -7.16
N ASP A 306 -17.04 2.79 -6.98
CA ASP A 306 -17.31 3.75 -8.06
C ASP A 306 -16.08 4.57 -8.51
N ALA A 307 -14.89 4.20 -8.04
CA ALA A 307 -13.62 4.88 -8.24
C ALA A 307 -13.55 6.31 -7.68
N SER A 308 -14.46 6.70 -6.78
CA SER A 308 -14.30 7.90 -5.96
C SER A 308 -13.19 7.69 -4.92
N VAL A 309 -12.47 8.76 -4.56
CA VAL A 309 -11.36 8.69 -3.60
C VAL A 309 -11.70 9.55 -2.41
N HIS A 310 -11.66 8.95 -1.22
CA HIS A 310 -12.06 9.57 0.03
C HIS A 310 -10.98 9.39 1.08
N PHE A 311 -10.87 10.39 1.95
CA PHE A 311 -10.06 10.28 3.14
C PHE A 311 -10.93 9.75 4.28
N LEU A 312 -10.49 8.65 4.89
CA LEU A 312 -11.14 8.09 6.06
C LEU A 312 -10.39 8.49 7.31
N SER A 313 -11.13 9.03 8.27
CA SER A 313 -10.62 9.29 9.61
C SER A 313 -10.26 7.98 10.32
N GLU A 314 -9.13 7.97 11.02
CA GLU A 314 -8.75 6.86 11.89
C GLU A 314 -9.69 6.69 13.10
N THR A 315 -10.60 7.63 13.33
CA THR A 315 -11.65 7.56 14.36
C THR A 315 -12.99 7.01 13.85
N ILE A 316 -13.06 6.55 12.59
CA ILE A 316 -14.27 5.92 12.03
C ILE A 316 -14.73 4.76 12.92
N ASP A 317 -16.04 4.62 13.11
CA ASP A 317 -16.59 3.47 13.85
C ASP A 317 -16.15 2.15 13.18
N LEU A 318 -15.61 1.22 13.99
CA LEU A 318 -15.00 -0.01 13.48
C LEU A 318 -16.02 -0.92 12.78
N THR A 319 -17.29 -0.91 13.22
CA THR A 319 -18.35 -1.69 12.58
C THR A 319 -18.65 -1.13 11.20
N THR A 320 -18.77 0.19 11.10
CA THR A 320 -18.92 0.90 9.83
C THR A 320 -17.74 0.63 8.90
N HIS A 321 -16.51 0.72 9.41
CA HIS A 321 -15.30 0.45 8.64
C HIS A 321 -15.28 -0.97 8.05
N ARG A 322 -15.65 -1.97 8.87
CA ARG A 322 -15.78 -3.38 8.43
C ARG A 322 -16.86 -3.54 7.37
N ASN A 323 -18.03 -2.94 7.57
CA ASN A 323 -19.15 -3.03 6.64
C ASN A 323 -18.81 -2.46 5.27
N LEU A 324 -18.07 -1.35 5.22
CA LEU A 324 -17.59 -0.77 3.95
C LEU A 324 -16.55 -1.66 3.24
N GLY A 325 -15.93 -2.62 3.94
CA GLY A 325 -15.10 -3.65 3.31
C GLY A 325 -15.88 -4.84 2.76
N ASP A 326 -17.18 -4.92 3.01
CA ASP A 326 -18.07 -5.98 2.51
C ASP A 326 -18.92 -5.45 1.34
N ARG A 327 -18.98 -6.20 0.23
CA ARG A 327 -19.74 -5.80 -0.95
C ARG A 327 -21.26 -5.93 -0.81
N GLY A 328 -21.75 -6.70 0.16
CA GLY A 328 -23.14 -7.14 0.19
C GLY A 328 -23.62 -7.75 1.50
N ASN A 329 -23.39 -7.09 2.63
CA ASN A 329 -23.96 -7.51 3.92
C ASN A 329 -25.38 -6.97 4.15
N GLY A 330 -25.95 -6.22 3.20
CA GLY A 330 -27.30 -5.66 3.31
C GLY A 330 -27.39 -4.52 4.33
N SER A 331 -26.25 -3.99 4.77
CA SER A 331 -26.14 -2.81 5.63
C SER A 331 -25.40 -1.69 4.88
N PRO A 332 -26.01 -1.12 3.82
CA PRO A 332 -25.38 -0.05 3.05
C PRO A 332 -25.08 1.12 3.99
N VAL A 333 -23.79 1.37 4.22
CA VAL A 333 -23.35 2.48 5.05
C VAL A 333 -23.23 3.71 4.17
N GLY A 334 -24.10 4.70 4.38
CA GLY A 334 -23.91 6.03 3.82
C GLY A 334 -22.84 6.77 4.62
N LEU A 335 -21.68 7.00 4.01
CA LEU A 335 -20.72 7.95 4.56
C LEU A 335 -21.15 9.36 4.13
N SER A 336 -21.55 10.20 5.10
CA SER A 336 -21.64 11.64 4.88
C SER A 336 -20.22 12.21 4.91
N PHE A 337 -19.61 12.35 3.74
CA PHE A 337 -18.32 13.02 3.56
C PHE A 337 -18.46 14.54 3.59
#